data_AF-A0A6C1QMF9-F1
#
_entry.id   AF-A0A6C1QMF9-F1
#
_cell.length_a   1.000
_cell.length_b   1.000
_cell.length_c   1.000
_cell.angle_alpha   90.00
_cell.angle_beta   90.00
_cell.angle_gamma   90.00
#
_symmetry.space_group_name_H-M   'P 1'
#
loop_
_entity.id
_entity.type
_entity.pdbx_description
1 polymer ?
#
loop_
_entity_poly.entity_id
_entity_poly.type
_entity_poly.pdbx_seq_one_letter_code
_entity_poly.pdbx_strand_id
1 'polypeptide(L)'
;SYIIEDIKEVQQKVENRSHTMTKAVDMAAKALYDTDREMMYEYLTDFSVNNAEYTVQRWRELGYHIFSKYNDRYIRTEDALRPWPQGIGYPEDFLRRSVEKRPDYYDVRWRKPGDPIK
;
A
#
# COMPACT_ATOMS: atom_id res chain seq x y z
N SER A 1 -3.72 -10.84 -0.60
CA SER A 1 -2.52 -9.97 -0.53
C SER A 1 -2.74 -9.00 0.61
N TYR A 2 -1.78 -8.77 1.51
CA TYR A 2 -2.00 -7.93 2.70
C TYR A 2 -1.78 -6.44 2.44
N ILE A 3 -0.80 -6.10 1.60
CA ILE A 3 -0.42 -4.72 1.30
C ILE A 3 -1.54 -3.97 0.58
N ILE A 4 -2.30 -4.65 -0.28
CA ILE A 4 -3.36 -4.03 -1.08
C ILE A 4 -4.50 -3.46 -0.24
N GLU A 5 -4.72 -3.99 0.98
CA GLU A 5 -5.76 -3.47 1.87
C GLU A 5 -5.40 -2.08 2.38
N ASP A 6 -4.15 -1.87 2.82
CA ASP A 6 -3.66 -0.54 3.22
C ASP A 6 -3.65 0.44 2.04
N ILE A 7 -3.31 -0.03 0.83
CA ILE A 7 -3.35 0.78 -0.40
C ILE A 7 -4.78 1.26 -0.68
N LYS A 8 -5.75 0.35 -0.67
CA LYS A 8 -7.17 0.67 -0.92
C LYS A 8 -7.71 1.65 0.11
N GLU A 9 -7.33 1.50 1.37
CA GLU A 9 -7.76 2.42 2.43
C GLU A 9 -7.31 3.86 2.14
N VAL A 10 -6.03 4.06 1.81
CA VAL A 10 -5.52 5.40 1.50
C VAL A 10 -6.12 5.94 0.19
N GLN A 11 -6.22 5.09 -0.84
CA GLN A 11 -6.85 5.44 -2.11
C GLN A 11 -8.28 5.95 -1.89
N GLN A 12 -9.09 5.18 -1.18
CA GLN A 12 -10.48 5.55 -0.92
C GLN A 12 -10.60 6.83 -0.10
N LYS A 13 -9.69 7.06 0.87
CA LYS A 13 -9.67 8.30 1.64
C LYS A 13 -9.38 9.52 0.78
N VAL A 14 -8.39 9.46 -0.11
CA VAL A 14 -8.05 10.60 -0.97
C VAL A 14 -9.14 10.87 -2.01
N GLU A 15 -9.67 9.83 -2.66
CA GLU A 15 -10.73 9.95 -3.67
C GLU A 15 -12.04 10.49 -3.06
N ASN A 16 -12.48 9.93 -1.92
CA ASN A 16 -13.70 10.39 -1.26
C ASN A 16 -13.60 11.83 -0.79
N ARG A 17 -12.43 12.24 -0.27
CA ARG A 17 -12.20 13.63 0.13
C ARG A 17 -12.36 14.57 -1.07
N SER A 18 -11.66 14.30 -2.17
CA SER A 18 -11.75 15.11 -3.38
C SER A 18 -13.20 15.20 -3.88
N HIS A 19 -13.86 14.05 -4.05
CA HIS A 19 -15.24 13.99 -4.53
C HIS A 19 -16.22 14.75 -3.62
N THR A 20 -16.07 14.63 -2.30
CA THR A 20 -16.97 15.31 -1.34
C THR A 20 -16.77 16.82 -1.36
N MET A 21 -15.52 17.27 -1.48
CA MET A 21 -15.19 18.70 -1.47
C MET A 21 -15.59 19.40 -2.77
N THR A 22 -15.49 18.73 -3.93
CA THR A 22 -15.75 19.34 -5.24
C THR A 22 -17.07 20.10 -5.28
N LYS A 23 -18.17 19.55 -4.75
CA LYS A 23 -19.47 20.23 -4.76
C LYS A 23 -19.45 21.58 -4.02
N ALA A 24 -18.79 21.64 -2.85
CA ALA A 24 -18.70 22.88 -2.08
C ALA A 24 -17.79 23.91 -2.77
N VAL A 25 -16.70 23.43 -3.37
CA VAL A 25 -15.76 24.25 -4.16
C VAL A 25 -16.46 24.84 -5.37
N ASP A 26 -17.23 24.05 -6.12
CA ASP A 26 -17.96 24.52 -7.30
C ASP A 26 -18.99 25.61 -6.95
N MET A 27 -19.67 25.48 -5.80
CA MET A 27 -20.59 26.52 -5.32
C MET A 27 -19.87 27.83 -4.99
N ALA A 28 -18.72 27.75 -4.32
CA ALA A 28 -17.92 28.92 -3.99
C ALA A 28 -17.33 29.57 -5.26
N ALA A 29 -16.81 28.76 -6.18
CA ALA A 29 -16.30 29.24 -7.47
C ALA A 29 -17.41 29.92 -8.29
N LYS A 30 -18.63 29.38 -8.30
CA LYS A 30 -19.77 30.02 -8.97
C LYS A 30 -20.08 31.39 -8.37
N ALA A 31 -20.06 31.53 -7.05
CA ALA A 31 -20.27 32.83 -6.41
C ALA A 31 -19.17 33.84 -6.80
N LEU A 32 -17.91 33.40 -6.83
CA LEU A 32 -16.79 34.22 -7.27
C LEU A 32 -16.89 34.59 -8.76
N TYR A 33 -17.38 33.70 -9.62
CA TYR A 33 -17.55 33.99 -11.05
C TYR A 33 -18.42 35.23 -11.31
N ASP A 34 -19.45 35.42 -10.48
CA ASP A 34 -20.40 36.53 -10.59
C ASP A 34 -19.83 37.85 -10.02
N THR A 35 -18.86 37.79 -9.10
CA THR A 35 -18.33 38.98 -8.40
C THR A 35 -16.90 39.36 -8.77
N ASP A 36 -16.01 38.38 -8.88
CA ASP A 36 -14.57 38.54 -9.14
C ASP A 36 -14.02 37.27 -9.82
N ARG A 37 -13.92 37.34 -11.16
CA ARG A 37 -13.48 36.20 -11.96
C ARG A 37 -11.99 35.86 -11.79
N GLU A 38 -11.15 36.85 -11.49
CA GLU A 38 -9.73 36.58 -11.24
C GLU A 38 -9.56 35.79 -9.95
N MET A 39 -10.28 36.18 -8.89
CA MET A 39 -10.30 35.44 -7.63
C MET A 39 -10.89 34.04 -7.79
N MET A 40 -11.87 33.84 -8.68
CA MET A 40 -12.37 32.50 -9.01
C MET A 40 -11.28 31.62 -9.62
N TYR A 41 -10.50 32.13 -10.58
CA TYR A 41 -9.41 31.36 -11.21
C TYR A 41 -8.34 30.97 -10.19
N GLU A 42 -7.93 31.92 -9.34
CA GLU A 42 -6.98 31.67 -8.25
C GLU A 42 -7.52 30.60 -7.30
N TYR A 43 -8.78 30.74 -6.84
CA TYR A 43 -9.42 29.80 -5.94
C TYR A 43 -9.47 28.36 -6.47
N LEU A 44 -9.87 28.17 -7.74
CA LEU A 44 -9.92 26.84 -8.36
C LEU A 44 -8.52 26.25 -8.59
N THR A 45 -7.55 27.10 -8.92
CA THR A 45 -6.15 26.70 -9.08
C THR A 45 -5.59 26.22 -7.75
N ASP A 46 -5.76 27.00 -6.69
CA ASP A 46 -5.31 26.66 -5.34
C ASP A 46 -5.97 25.38 -4.84
N PHE A 47 -7.28 25.21 -5.04
CA PHE A 47 -7.94 23.96 -4.68
C PHE A 47 -7.31 22.75 -5.40
N SER A 48 -7.07 22.87 -6.70
CA SER A 48 -6.51 21.79 -7.51
C SER A 48 -5.08 21.44 -7.09
N VAL A 49 -4.22 22.45 -6.89
CA VAL A 49 -2.83 22.28 -6.43
C VAL A 49 -2.81 21.67 -5.04
N ASN A 50 -3.58 22.22 -4.09
CA ASN A 50 -3.63 21.71 -2.72
C ASN A 50 -4.15 20.27 -2.66
N ASN A 51 -5.13 19.92 -3.50
CA ASN A 51 -5.63 18.54 -3.56
C ASN A 51 -4.57 17.58 -4.13
N ALA A 52 -3.80 18.01 -5.14
CA ALA A 52 -2.72 17.23 -5.71
C ALA A 52 -1.58 17.02 -4.69
N GLU A 53 -1.12 18.09 -4.05
CA GLU A 53 -0.07 18.04 -3.01
C GLU A 53 -0.48 17.14 -1.83
N TYR A 54 -1.72 17.29 -1.34
CA TYR A 54 -2.26 16.42 -0.30
C TYR A 54 -2.22 14.94 -0.73
N THR A 55 -2.63 14.65 -1.97
CA THR A 55 -2.63 13.28 -2.49
C THR A 55 -1.21 12.71 -2.53
N VAL A 56 -0.25 13.46 -3.09
CA VAL A 56 1.16 13.05 -3.14
C VAL A 56 1.73 12.81 -1.74
N GLN A 57 1.45 13.71 -0.81
CA GLN A 57 1.89 13.56 0.59
C GLN A 57 1.34 12.27 1.21
N ARG A 58 0.04 11.99 1.06
CA ARG A 58 -0.59 10.78 1.59
C ARG A 58 0.00 9.50 0.98
N TRP A 59 0.36 9.51 -0.30
CA TRP A 59 1.06 8.39 -0.94
C TRP A 59 2.49 8.20 -0.43
N ARG A 60 3.22 9.29 -0.15
CA ARG A 60 4.56 9.21 0.47
C ARG A 60 4.50 8.59 1.86
N GLU A 61 3.55 9.05 2.69
CA GLU A 61 3.31 8.52 4.03
C GLU A 61 2.92 7.04 4.01
N LEU A 62 2.06 6.64 3.06
CA LEU A 62 1.74 5.23 2.82
C LEU A 62 2.99 4.43 2.43
N GLY A 63 3.84 4.99 1.57
CA GLY A 63 5.12 4.36 1.19
C GLY A 63 5.96 4.02 2.42
N TYR A 64 6.20 5.00 3.31
CA TYR A 64 6.92 4.77 4.56
C TYR A 64 6.25 3.71 5.45
N HIS A 65 4.92 3.73 5.55
CA HIS A 65 4.17 2.74 6.31
C HIS A 65 4.31 1.32 5.75
N ILE A 66 4.18 1.15 4.42
CA ILE A 66 4.32 -0.16 3.78
C ILE A 66 5.74 -0.70 3.99
N PHE A 67 6.77 0.15 3.80
CA PHE A 67 8.16 -0.25 3.99
C PHE A 67 8.49 -0.68 5.43
N SER A 68 7.89 -0.03 6.43
CA SER A 68 8.12 -0.39 7.84
C SER A 68 7.32 -1.61 8.27
N LYS A 69 6.12 -1.80 7.71
CA LYS A 69 5.18 -2.86 8.08
C LYS A 69 5.45 -4.19 7.40
N TYR A 70 5.80 -4.16 6.11
CA TYR A 70 5.96 -5.35 5.27
C TYR A 70 7.41 -5.52 4.86
N ASN A 71 8.07 -6.54 5.40
CA ASN A 71 9.48 -6.81 5.12
C ASN A 71 9.69 -8.30 4.87
N ASP A 72 9.99 -8.69 3.62
CA ASP A 72 10.31 -10.08 3.23
C ASP A 72 9.38 -11.15 3.86
N ARG A 73 8.06 -10.97 3.69
CA ARG A 73 6.99 -11.84 4.25
C ARG A 73 6.82 -11.79 5.75
N TYR A 74 7.54 -10.92 6.45
CA TYR A 74 7.19 -10.54 7.81
C TYR A 74 6.17 -9.40 7.77
N ILE A 75 5.17 -9.49 8.63
CA ILE A 75 4.20 -8.42 8.87
C ILE A 75 4.37 -7.94 10.29
N ARG A 76 4.74 -6.68 10.43
CA ARG A 76 4.86 -6.02 11.73
C ARG A 76 3.49 -5.47 12.15
N THR A 77 3.00 -5.89 13.31
CA THR A 77 1.71 -5.44 13.86
C THR A 77 1.86 -4.35 14.91
N GLU A 78 3.06 -4.14 15.45
CA GLU A 78 3.34 -3.23 16.55
C GLU A 78 4.70 -2.52 16.37
N ASP A 79 4.86 -1.33 16.95
CA ASP A 79 6.10 -0.56 16.90
C ASP A 79 7.17 -1.04 17.91
N ALA A 80 6.84 -2.01 18.75
CA ALA A 80 7.84 -2.64 19.63
C ALA A 80 8.91 -3.39 18.81
N LEU A 81 10.16 -3.38 19.30
CA LEU A 81 11.26 -4.15 18.69
C LEU A 81 11.15 -5.66 18.95
N ARG A 82 10.41 -6.02 20.01
CA ARG A 82 10.16 -7.39 20.44
C ARG A 82 8.70 -7.55 20.85
N PRO A 83 8.07 -8.71 20.55
CA PRO A 83 8.64 -9.86 19.84
C PRO A 83 8.96 -9.55 18.37
N TRP A 84 9.83 -10.35 17.75
CA TRP A 84 10.11 -10.19 16.32
C TRP A 84 8.83 -10.43 15.51
N PRO A 85 8.58 -9.68 14.42
CA PRO A 85 7.41 -9.89 13.57
C PRO A 85 7.24 -11.35 13.13
N GLN A 86 6.00 -11.77 12.94
CA GLN A 86 5.72 -13.13 12.45
C GLN A 86 5.81 -13.17 10.92
N GLY A 87 6.40 -14.25 10.41
CA GLY A 87 6.43 -14.55 8.99
C GLY A 87 5.15 -15.25 8.54
N ILE A 88 4.54 -14.81 7.45
CA ILE A 88 3.31 -15.43 6.91
C ILE A 88 3.57 -16.73 6.13
N GLY A 89 4.84 -17.03 5.82
CA GLY A 89 5.22 -18.22 5.04
C GLY A 89 4.77 -18.18 3.57
N TYR A 90 4.64 -19.36 2.97
CA TYR A 90 4.08 -19.53 1.64
C TYR A 90 2.70 -20.19 1.74
N PRO A 91 1.76 -19.91 0.82
CA PRO A 91 0.52 -20.66 0.72
C PRO A 91 0.77 -22.18 0.62
N GLU A 92 -0.08 -22.98 1.25
CA GLU A 92 0.07 -24.44 1.31
C GLU A 92 0.08 -25.07 -0.09
N ASP A 93 -0.75 -24.58 -1.01
CA ASP A 93 -0.78 -25.07 -2.39
C ASP A 93 0.55 -24.84 -3.11
N PHE A 94 1.23 -23.71 -2.82
CA PHE A 94 2.55 -23.43 -3.35
C PHE A 94 3.59 -24.38 -2.76
N LEU A 95 3.56 -24.62 -1.45
CA LEU A 95 4.46 -25.55 -0.77
C LEU A 95 4.32 -26.96 -1.36
N ARG A 96 3.08 -27.45 -1.49
CA ARG A 96 2.78 -28.75 -2.11
C ARG A 96 3.33 -28.85 -3.54
N ARG A 97 3.02 -27.87 -4.40
CA ARG A 97 3.53 -27.85 -5.79
C ARG A 97 5.05 -27.79 -5.86
N SER A 98 5.70 -27.14 -4.90
CA SER A 98 7.16 -27.02 -4.87
C SER A 98 7.82 -28.38 -4.62
N VAL A 99 7.26 -29.17 -3.70
CA VAL A 99 7.70 -30.54 -3.42
C VAL A 99 7.38 -31.46 -4.61
N GLU A 100 6.17 -31.39 -5.17
CA GLU A 100 5.76 -32.22 -6.32
C GLU A 100 6.64 -31.99 -7.57
N LYS A 101 7.03 -30.74 -7.85
CA LYS A 101 7.87 -30.40 -9.00
C LYS A 101 9.32 -30.84 -8.85
N ARG A 102 9.79 -30.98 -7.62
CA ARG A 102 11.18 -31.32 -7.27
C ARG A 102 11.16 -32.35 -6.15
N PRO A 103 10.73 -33.58 -6.44
CA PRO A 103 10.76 -34.65 -5.45
C PRO A 103 12.19 -34.77 -4.89
N ASP A 104 12.26 -34.99 -3.58
CA ASP A 104 13.48 -35.20 -2.80
C ASP A 104 14.54 -34.07 -2.78
N TYR A 105 14.38 -33.00 -3.58
CA TYR A 105 15.29 -31.83 -3.59
C TYR A 105 15.39 -31.13 -2.23
N TYR A 106 14.28 -31.08 -1.48
CA TYR A 106 14.19 -30.44 -0.17
C TYR A 106 14.47 -31.41 1.00
N ASP A 107 14.98 -32.61 0.72
CA ASP A 107 15.36 -33.58 1.75
C ASP A 107 16.60 -33.11 2.51
N VAL A 108 16.43 -32.83 3.80
CA VAL A 108 17.48 -32.34 4.71
C VAL A 108 18.15 -33.46 5.53
N ARG A 109 17.87 -34.73 5.22
CA ARG A 109 18.51 -35.85 5.93
C ARG A 109 20.02 -35.84 5.70
N TRP A 110 20.78 -36.10 6.76
CA TRP A 110 22.22 -36.30 6.67
C TRP A 110 22.53 -37.51 5.77
N ARG A 111 23.45 -37.33 4.83
CA ARG A 111 23.89 -38.35 3.87
C ARG A 111 25.38 -38.61 4.02
N LYS A 112 25.82 -39.86 3.82
CA LYS A 112 27.24 -40.20 3.76
C LYS A 112 27.81 -39.82 2.39
N PRO A 113 29.12 -39.54 2.29
CA PRO A 113 29.76 -39.34 0.99
C PRO A 113 29.49 -40.52 0.05
N GLY A 114 28.88 -40.26 -1.11
CA GLY A 114 28.55 -41.27 -2.13
C GLY A 114 27.10 -41.77 -2.10
N ASP A 115 26.27 -41.38 -1.12
CA ASP A 115 24.86 -41.73 -1.14
C ASP A 115 24.13 -41.04 -2.31
N PRO A 116 23.25 -41.75 -3.04
CA PRO A 116 22.53 -41.17 -4.16
C PRO A 116 21.60 -40.05 -3.69
N ILE A 117 21.53 -38.98 -4.49
CA ILE A 117 20.41 -38.04 -4.41
C ILE A 117 19.22 -38.78 -5.00
N LYS A 118 18.45 -39.42 -4.12
CA LYS A 118 17.03 -39.67 -4.42
C LYS A 118 16.40 -38.30 -4.62
#